data_AF-A0AAN4P910-F1
#
_entry.id   AF-A0AAN4P910-F1
#
_cell.length_a   1.000
_cell.length_b   1.000
_cell.length_c   1.000
_cell.angle_alpha   90.00
_cell.angle_beta   90.00
_cell.angle_gamma   90.00
#
_symmetry.space_group_name_H-M   'P 1'
#
loop_
_entity.id
_entity.type
_entity.pdbx_description
1 polymer ?
#
loop_
_entity_poly.entity_id
_entity_poly.type
_entity_poly.pdbx_seq_one_letter_code
_entity_poly.pdbx_strand_id
1 'polypeptide(L)' 'MAVAETSIVKKNHQIPRIINQKIAQKLIEKTSMTDIAHQLAISTSTVIRKLNDFRFKHDFSRLPEIMS' A
#
# COMPACT_ATOMS: atom_id res chain seq x y z
N MET A 1 -5.40 -33.91 -21.14
CA MET A 1 -5.62 -32.95 -20.04
C MET A 1 -4.35 -32.15 -19.87
N ALA A 2 -4.30 -30.94 -20.41
CA ALA A 2 -3.13 -30.07 -20.27
C ALA A 2 -3.27 -29.31 -18.94
N VAL A 3 -2.44 -29.66 -17.96
CA VAL A 3 -2.30 -28.87 -16.74
C VAL A 3 -1.56 -27.61 -17.14
N ALA A 4 -2.30 -26.49 -17.23
CA ALA A 4 -1.69 -25.19 -17.42
C ALA A 4 -0.83 -24.91 -16.18
N GLU A 5 0.48 -24.77 -16.38
CA GLU A 5 1.39 -24.19 -15.39
C GLU A 5 0.95 -22.73 -15.20
N THR A 6 -0.05 -22.50 -14.34
CA THR A 6 -0.36 -21.15 -13.91
C THR A 6 0.92 -20.60 -13.33
N SER A 7 1.40 -19.46 -13.83
CA SER A 7 2.49 -18.74 -13.19
C SER A 7 1.97 -18.29 -11.82
N ILE A 8 2.15 -19.20 -10.86
CA ILE A 8 1.88 -19.05 -9.44
C ILE A 8 2.71 -17.84 -9.05
N VAL A 9 2.06 -16.69 -9.05
CA VAL A 9 2.55 -15.40 -8.57
C VAL A 9 3.54 -15.66 -7.45
N LYS A 10 4.75 -15.07 -7.54
CA LYS A 10 5.78 -15.13 -6.49
C LYS A 10 5.08 -15.15 -5.13
N LYS A 11 5.00 -16.31 -4.46
CA LYS A 11 4.17 -16.51 -3.24
C LYS A 11 4.49 -15.44 -2.20
N ASN A 12 5.74 -15.03 -2.19
CA ASN A 12 6.31 -13.99 -1.33
C ASN A 12 5.84 -12.56 -1.67
N HIS A 13 5.13 -12.32 -2.78
CA HIS A 13 4.58 -11.02 -3.18
C HIS A 13 3.07 -10.92 -2.90
N GLN A 14 2.35 -12.05 -2.88
CA GLN A 14 0.94 -12.08 -2.48
C GLN A 14 0.75 -11.68 -1.00
N ILE A 15 1.57 -12.20 -0.09
CA ILE A 15 1.50 -11.86 1.34
C ILE A 15 1.78 -10.36 1.58
N PRO A 16 2.87 -9.76 1.07
CA PRO A 16 3.09 -8.32 1.15
C PRO A 16 1.99 -7.49 0.51
N ARG A 17 1.39 -7.96 -0.59
CA ARG A 17 0.27 -7.24 -1.24
C ARG A 17 -0.97 -7.21 -0.36
N ILE A 18 -1.35 -8.32 0.26
CA ILE A 18 -2.50 -8.38 1.19
C ILE A 18 -2.26 -7.51 2.41
N ILE A 19 -1.06 -7.58 3.00
CA ILE A 19 -0.68 -6.72 4.14
C ILE A 19 -0.71 -5.24 3.75
N ASN A 20 -0.18 -4.89 2.57
CA ASN A 20 -0.21 -3.52 2.05
C ASN A 20 -1.63 -2.98 1.86
N GLN A 21 -2.58 -3.81 1.40
CA GLN A 21 -3.99 -3.43 1.26
C GLN A 21 -4.64 -3.21 2.63
N LYS A 22 -4.38 -4.08 3.62
CA LYS A 22 -4.87 -3.90 4.99
C LYS A 22 -4.32 -2.64 5.66
N ILE A 23 -3.04 -2.32 5.45
CA ILE A 23 -2.44 -1.07 5.91
C ILE A 23 -3.16 0.13 5.29
N ALA A 24 -3.39 0.10 3.96
CA ALA A 24 -4.10 1.17 3.25
C ALA A 24 -5.49 1.44 3.84
N GLN A 25 -6.26 0.37 4.02
CA GLN A 25 -7.61 0.45 4.57
C GLN A 25 -7.62 1.09 5.96
N LYS A 26 -6.77 0.60 6.87
CA LYS A 26 -6.72 1.11 8.25
C LYS A 26 -6.22 2.56 8.34
N LEU A 27 -5.34 2.97 7.43
CA LEU A 27 -4.91 4.37 7.30
C LEU A 27 -6.07 5.27 6.84
N ILE A 28 -6.92 4.81 5.93
CA ILE A 28 -8.15 5.53 5.51
C ILE A 28 -9.14 5.64 6.67
N GLU A 29 -9.26 4.59 7.49
CA GLU A 29 -10.05 4.57 8.74
C GLU A 29 -9.44 5.45 9.85
N LYS A 30 -8.33 6.16 9.58
CA LYS A 30 -7.60 7.04 10.53
C LYS A 30 -7.13 6.32 11.81
N THR A 31 -6.88 5.01 11.72
CA THR A 31 -6.29 4.25 12.82
C THR A 31 -4.83 4.69 13.02
N SER A 32 -4.37 4.77 14.28
CA SER A 32 -2.98 5.13 14.58
C SER A 32 -1.99 4.15 13.96
N MET A 33 -0.83 4.63 13.51
CA MET A 33 0.23 3.77 12.95
C MET A 33 0.73 2.71 13.94
N THR A 34 0.74 3.03 15.24
CA THR A 34 1.11 2.08 16.31
C THR A 34 0.10 0.95 16.42
N ASP A 35 -1.18 1.29 16.33
CA ASP A 35 -2.27 0.32 16.46
C ASP A 35 -2.37 -0.56 15.22
N ILE A 36 -2.10 0.00 14.04
CA ILE A 36 -1.97 -0.76 12.79
C ILE A 36 -0.82 -1.75 12.88
N ALA A 37 0.35 -1.30 13.36
CA ALA A 37 1.52 -2.14 13.53
C ALA A 37 1.25 -3.30 14.51
N HIS A 38 0.59 -3.01 15.63
CA HIS A 38 0.20 -4.01 16.62
C HIS A 38 -0.83 -5.01 16.07
N GLN A 39 -1.90 -4.53 15.43
CA GLN A 39 -2.97 -5.38 14.88
C GLN A 39 -2.51 -6.28 13.72
N LEU A 40 -1.53 -5.81 12.93
CA LEU A 40 -1.01 -6.57 11.79
C LEU A 40 0.26 -7.35 12.14
N ALA A 41 0.73 -7.28 13.39
CA ALA A 41 1.99 -7.88 13.85
C ALA A 41 3.19 -7.53 12.93
N ILE A 42 3.29 -6.24 12.55
CA ILE A 42 4.37 -5.71 11.71
C ILE A 42 5.07 -4.55 12.42
N SER A 43 6.24 -4.17 11.92
CA SER A 43 6.94 -2.99 12.44
C SER A 43 6.25 -1.68 12.03
N THR A 44 6.32 -0.67 12.90
CA THR A 44 5.86 0.69 12.59
C THR A 44 6.58 1.28 11.37
N SER A 45 7.86 0.95 11.17
CA SER A 45 8.62 1.38 9.99
C SER A 45 8.05 0.82 8.68
N THR A 46 7.45 -0.38 8.70
CA THR A 46 6.71 -0.93 7.55
C THR A 46 5.49 -0.08 7.21
N VAL A 47 4.74 0.36 8.23
CA VAL A 47 3.58 1.24 8.05
C VAL A 47 4.00 2.60 7.47
N ILE A 48 5.09 3.18 7.99
CA ILE A 48 5.64 4.48 7.52
C ILE A 48 6.11 4.40 6.06
N ARG A 49 6.84 3.34 5.68
CA ARG A 49 7.28 3.14 4.29
C ARG A 49 6.07 3.04 3.37
N LYS A 50 5.02 2.35 3.81
CA LYS A 50 3.81 2.21 3.02
C LYS A 50 3.03 3.53 2.90
N LEU A 51 2.98 4.32 3.96
CA LEU A 51 2.45 5.68 3.94
C LEU A 51 3.20 6.56 2.94
N ASN A 52 4.53 6.48 2.92
CA ASN A 52 5.37 7.22 1.97
C ASN A 52 5.15 6.76 0.51
N ASP A 53 4.90 5.46 0.29
CA ASP A 53 4.51 4.95 -1.04
C ASP A 53 3.14 5.48 -1.49
N PHE A 54 2.24 5.79 -0.55
CA PHE A 54 0.95 6.43 -0.84
C PHE A 54 1.06 7.92 -1.13
N ARG A 55 2.27 8.51 -1.11
CA ARG A 55 2.43 9.90 -1.56
C ARG A 55 1.82 10.01 -2.95
N PHE A 56 0.73 10.75 -3.01
CA PHE A 56 0.19 11.26 -4.25
C PHE A 56 1.36 11.94 -4.96
N LYS A 57 1.76 11.39 -6.10
CA LYS A 57 2.48 12.20 -7.10
C LYS A 57 1.50 13.32 -7.43
N HIS A 58 1.62 14.46 -6.75
CA HIS A 58 1.04 15.67 -7.29
C HIS A 58 1.76 15.90 -8.60
N ASP A 59 1.02 15.68 -9.68
CA ASP A 59 1.46 16.03 -11.02
C ASP A 59 1.42 17.56 -11.09
N PHE A 60 2.41 18.21 -10.46
CA PHE A 60 2.59 19.66 -10.51
C PHE A 60 2.86 20.15 -11.94
N SER A 61 3.09 19.23 -12.89
CA SER A 61 3.13 19.49 -14.32
C SER A 61 1.80 20.01 -14.88
N ARG A 62 0.69 19.82 -14.14
CA ARG A 62 -0.65 20.31 -14.51
C ARG A 62 -1.11 21.45 -13.61
N LEU A 63 -0.21 22.37 -13.26
CA LEU A 63 -0.65 23.65 -12.72
C LEU A 63 -1.67 24.24 -13.72
N PRO A 64 -2.92 24.56 -13.33
CA PRO A 64 -3.81 25.28 -14.22
C PRO A 64 -3.12 26.59 -14.59
N GLU A 65 -2.80 26.76 -15.87
CA GLU A 65 -2.06 27.93 -16.38
C GLU A 65 -2.87 29.24 -16.27
N ILE A 66 -4.08 29.16 -15.71
CA ILE A 66 -4.97 30.30 -15.51
C ILE A 66 -5.51 30.25 -14.09
N MET A 67 -4.78 30.91 -13.18
CA MET A 67 -5.44 31.63 -12.08
C MET A 67 -5.69 33.04 -12.58
N SER A 68 -6.83 33.25 -13.23
CA SER A 68 -7.36 34.59 -13.52
C SER A 68 -8.66 34.79 -12.79
#